data_AF-A0A085SKN4-F1
#
_entry.id   AF-A0A085SKN4-F1
#
_cell.length_a   1.000
_cell.length_b   1.000
_cell.length_c   1.000
_cell.angle_alpha   90.00
_cell.angle_beta   90.00
_cell.angle_gamma   90.00
#
_symmetry.space_group_name_H-M   'P 1'
#
loop_
_entity.id
_entity.type
_entity.pdbx_description
1 polymer ?
#
loop_
_entity_poly.entity_id
_entity_poly.type
_entity_poly.pdbx_seq_one_letter_code
_entity_poly.pdbx_strand_id
1 'polypeptide(L)'
;MRAKQRGVALIVILLLLAVMVSIAATMAERLFSQFQRATHQLNYQQAYWYSLGVEALAKKGIEQSYQDSETINLSQPWALKEQTYPLDYGQVRGKIRDMQACFNLNALAGVKLTPDSVKKPYLLTVLQALLEGLEVESYQAEVIADSTLEFIDKDDSVRTAYGVEDSYYESMIPAYMAADTWLADASEWRAVQQVGGETMNKALPYVCALPTDQWRLNVNTLPAEQAALLAAMFSPTLSPESAKTLLEGRPFDGWASVDDFLAQSALTGVDNAVREEAKKYLSVDSHYFELDAQVLVDTSRVRIRSLFYSNDKKTATVIRRRFGGISERVSDRSTE
;
A
#
# COMPACT_ATOMS: atom_id res chain seq x y z
N MET A 1 -33.01 -37.89 75.07
CA MET A 1 -33.24 -37.00 73.90
C MET A 1 -32.06 -37.13 72.94
N ARG A 2 -32.28 -37.58 71.70
CA ARG A 2 -31.28 -37.48 70.61
C ARG A 2 -31.99 -36.87 69.40
N ALA A 3 -31.72 -35.60 69.13
CA ALA A 3 -32.18 -34.93 67.93
C ALA A 3 -31.46 -35.55 66.72
N LYS A 4 -32.22 -36.14 65.78
CA LYS A 4 -31.70 -36.79 64.57
C LYS A 4 -31.20 -35.72 63.59
N GLN A 5 -29.92 -35.75 63.26
CA GLN A 5 -29.24 -34.91 62.26
C GLN A 5 -29.66 -35.25 60.81
N ARG A 6 -30.91 -35.01 60.44
CA ARG A 6 -31.42 -35.26 59.07
C ARG A 6 -31.17 -34.13 58.06
N GLY A 7 -30.82 -32.92 58.51
CA GLY A 7 -30.53 -31.78 57.64
C GLY A 7 -29.07 -31.70 57.15
N VAL A 8 -28.10 -32.10 57.98
CA VAL A 8 -26.67 -31.99 57.66
C VAL A 8 -26.27 -32.93 56.51
N ALA A 9 -26.79 -34.16 56.47
CA ALA A 9 -26.46 -35.11 55.42
C ALA A 9 -26.98 -34.64 54.03
N LEU A 10 -28.15 -34.02 53.98
CA LEU A 10 -28.70 -33.46 52.74
C LEU A 10 -27.88 -32.28 52.23
N ILE A 11 -27.47 -31.38 53.14
CA ILE A 11 -26.60 -30.23 52.79
C ILE A 11 -25.26 -30.73 52.24
N VAL A 12 -24.66 -31.75 52.85
CA VAL A 12 -23.39 -32.34 52.37
C VAL A 12 -23.57 -32.97 50.97
N ILE A 13 -24.66 -33.70 50.72
CA ILE A 13 -24.94 -34.29 49.40
C ILE A 13 -25.17 -33.20 48.35
N LEU A 14 -25.95 -32.16 48.66
CA LEU A 14 -26.18 -31.05 47.76
C LEU A 14 -24.90 -30.27 47.47
N LEU A 15 -24.03 -30.09 48.47
CA LEU A 15 -22.73 -29.44 48.29
C LEU A 15 -21.82 -30.29 47.38
N LEU A 16 -21.76 -31.61 47.60
CA LEU A 16 -21.02 -32.52 46.73
C LEU A 16 -21.56 -32.52 45.30
N LEU A 17 -22.89 -32.55 45.12
CA LEU A 17 -23.52 -32.43 43.81
C LEU A 17 -23.20 -31.09 43.14
N ALA A 18 -23.30 -29.98 43.86
CA ALA A 18 -22.98 -28.67 43.34
C ALA A 18 -21.51 -28.56 42.89
N VAL A 19 -20.58 -29.13 43.68
CA VAL A 19 -19.16 -29.19 43.31
C VAL A 19 -18.94 -30.06 42.08
N MET A 20 -19.54 -31.25 42.02
CA MET A 20 -19.43 -32.15 40.85
C MET A 20 -19.98 -31.50 39.58
N VAL A 21 -21.15 -30.85 39.65
CA VAL A 21 -21.75 -30.12 38.52
C VAL A 21 -20.87 -28.94 38.10
N SER A 22 -20.30 -28.20 39.05
CA SER A 22 -19.40 -27.07 38.74
C SER A 22 -18.12 -27.55 38.04
N ILE A 23 -17.54 -28.66 38.47
CA ILE A 23 -16.36 -29.26 37.82
C ILE A 23 -16.71 -29.75 36.41
N ALA A 24 -17.84 -30.45 36.26
CA ALA A 24 -18.29 -30.92 34.94
C ALA A 24 -18.56 -29.76 33.97
N ALA A 25 -19.21 -28.69 34.43
CA ALA A 25 -19.49 -27.50 33.63
C ALA A 25 -18.20 -26.80 33.16
N THR A 26 -17.23 -26.60 34.05
CA THR A 26 -15.93 -25.99 33.70
C THR A 26 -15.11 -26.85 32.75
N MET A 27 -15.17 -28.19 32.88
CA MET A 27 -14.54 -29.11 31.92
C MET A 27 -15.19 -29.02 30.53
N ALA A 28 -16.53 -28.99 30.46
CA ALA A 28 -17.26 -28.88 29.19
C ALA A 28 -16.99 -27.55 28.48
N GLU A 29 -17.00 -26.44 29.24
CA GLU A 29 -16.65 -25.12 28.72
C GLU A 29 -15.22 -25.09 28.16
N ARG A 30 -14.27 -25.67 28.89
CA ARG A 30 -12.87 -25.76 28.45
C ARG A 30 -12.74 -26.58 27.17
N LEU A 31 -13.43 -27.71 27.07
CA LEU A 31 -13.44 -28.55 25.88
C LEU A 31 -14.01 -27.79 24.67
N PHE A 32 -15.15 -27.12 24.84
CA PHE A 32 -15.76 -26.32 23.77
C PHE A 32 -14.84 -25.20 23.30
N SER A 33 -14.24 -24.45 24.23
CA SER A 33 -13.28 -23.40 23.91
C SER A 33 -12.03 -23.95 23.20
N GLN A 34 -11.50 -25.10 23.63
CA GLN A 34 -10.38 -25.78 22.96
C GLN A 34 -10.74 -26.20 21.54
N PHE A 35 -11.94 -26.76 21.35
CA PHE A 35 -12.42 -27.18 20.04
C PHE A 35 -12.59 -25.99 19.07
N GLN A 36 -13.17 -24.88 19.53
CA GLN A 36 -13.29 -23.66 18.74
C GLN A 36 -11.91 -23.11 18.35
N ARG A 37 -10.97 -23.02 19.30
CA ARG A 37 -9.60 -22.58 19.00
C ARG A 37 -8.90 -23.47 17.98
N ALA A 38 -9.01 -24.79 18.12
CA ALA A 38 -8.43 -25.74 17.17
C ALA A 38 -9.04 -25.57 15.77
N THR A 39 -10.35 -25.38 15.70
CA THR A 39 -11.08 -25.14 14.44
C THR A 39 -10.63 -23.84 13.77
N HIS A 40 -10.58 -22.73 14.51
CA HIS A 40 -10.08 -21.46 13.96
C HIS A 40 -8.62 -21.53 13.52
N GLN A 41 -7.77 -22.27 14.24
CA GLN A 41 -6.38 -22.47 13.85
C GLN A 41 -6.26 -23.23 12.51
N LEU A 42 -7.05 -24.29 12.32
CA LEU A 42 -7.12 -25.03 11.06
C LEU A 42 -7.66 -24.16 9.93
N ASN A 43 -8.77 -23.44 10.16
CA ASN A 43 -9.36 -22.56 9.16
C ASN A 43 -8.41 -21.41 8.76
N TYR A 44 -7.66 -20.85 9.72
CA TYR A 44 -6.63 -19.85 9.43
C TYR A 44 -5.49 -20.42 8.59
N GLN A 45 -4.99 -21.62 8.92
CA GLN A 45 -3.96 -22.28 8.11
C GLN A 45 -4.45 -22.56 6.69
N GLN A 46 -5.69 -23.01 6.53
CA GLN A 46 -6.31 -23.22 5.23
C GLN A 46 -6.41 -21.90 4.43
N ALA A 47 -6.87 -20.81 5.07
CA ALA A 47 -6.94 -19.49 4.46
C ALA A 47 -5.55 -18.96 4.05
N TYR A 48 -4.52 -19.22 4.87
CA TYR A 48 -3.13 -18.91 4.55
C TYR A 48 -2.66 -19.65 3.29
N TRP A 49 -2.88 -20.96 3.20
CA TRP A 49 -2.48 -21.75 2.02
C TRP A 49 -3.24 -21.34 0.75
N TYR A 50 -4.53 -21.03 0.87
CA TYR A 50 -5.29 -20.43 -0.22
C TYR A 50 -4.71 -19.07 -0.64
N SER A 51 -4.27 -18.24 0.30
CA SER A 51 -3.64 -16.94 -0.04
C SER A 51 -2.36 -17.11 -0.87
N LEU A 52 -1.56 -18.15 -0.60
CA LEU A 52 -0.39 -18.50 -1.40
C LEU A 52 -0.77 -19.06 -2.78
N GLY A 53 -1.89 -19.80 -2.89
CA GLY A 53 -2.44 -20.22 -4.17
C GLY A 53 -2.88 -19.05 -5.04
N VAL A 54 -3.52 -18.04 -4.44
CA VAL A 54 -3.93 -16.81 -5.11
C VAL A 54 -2.72 -16.00 -5.57
N GLU A 55 -1.65 -15.96 -4.76
CA GLU A 55 -0.38 -15.36 -5.15
C GLU A 55 0.25 -16.05 -6.37
N ALA A 56 0.21 -17.39 -6.42
CA ALA A 56 0.70 -18.17 -7.57
C ALA A 56 -0.14 -17.92 -8.84
N LEU A 57 -1.45 -17.74 -8.71
CA LEU A 57 -2.34 -17.37 -9.82
C LEU A 57 -2.04 -15.95 -10.32
N ALA A 58 -1.88 -14.99 -9.40
CA ALA A 58 -1.52 -13.61 -9.72
C ALA A 58 -0.19 -13.53 -10.48
N LYS A 59 0.81 -14.30 -10.02
CA LYS A 59 2.09 -14.47 -10.71
C LYS A 59 1.88 -14.91 -12.16
N LYS A 60 1.04 -15.93 -12.40
CA LYS A 60 0.76 -16.40 -13.77
C LYS A 60 0.07 -15.36 -14.64
N GLY A 61 -0.87 -14.59 -14.09
CA GLY A 61 -1.50 -13.47 -14.79
C GLY A 61 -0.49 -12.41 -15.24
N ILE A 62 0.44 -12.04 -14.35
CA ILE A 62 1.52 -11.07 -14.66
C ILE A 62 2.48 -11.64 -15.72
N GLU A 63 2.93 -12.88 -15.57
CA GLU A 63 3.85 -13.53 -16.53
C GLU A 63 3.23 -13.68 -17.93
N GLN A 64 1.91 -13.92 -18.02
CA GLN A 64 1.19 -13.99 -19.28
C GLN A 64 1.16 -12.62 -19.98
N SER A 65 0.95 -11.54 -19.24
CA SER A 65 0.88 -10.19 -19.82
C SER A 65 2.17 -9.74 -20.48
N TYR A 66 3.33 -10.17 -19.97
CA TYR A 66 4.60 -9.96 -20.64
C TYR A 66 4.79 -10.79 -21.92
N GLN A 67 4.09 -11.90 -22.07
CA GLN A 67 4.14 -12.71 -23.29
C GLN A 67 3.22 -12.14 -24.37
N ASP A 68 2.10 -11.54 -23.95
CA ASP A 68 1.06 -11.04 -24.85
C ASP A 68 1.37 -9.64 -25.41
N SER A 69 2.12 -8.80 -24.69
CA SER A 69 2.42 -7.41 -25.07
C SER A 69 3.76 -6.92 -24.54
N GLU A 70 4.36 -5.96 -25.24
CA GLU A 70 5.54 -5.21 -24.79
C GLU A 70 5.21 -4.10 -23.76
N THR A 71 3.93 -3.72 -23.66
CA THR A 71 3.42 -2.71 -22.71
C THR A 71 2.66 -3.38 -21.58
N ILE A 72 2.55 -2.69 -20.44
CA ILE A 72 1.68 -3.09 -19.33
C ILE A 72 0.53 -2.10 -19.23
N ASN A 73 -0.70 -2.60 -19.36
CA ASN A 73 -1.91 -1.78 -19.47
C ASN A 73 -3.09 -2.43 -18.71
N LEU A 74 -4.24 -1.76 -18.70
CA LEU A 74 -5.43 -2.20 -17.97
C LEU A 74 -6.34 -3.17 -18.74
N SER A 75 -6.07 -3.48 -20.02
CA SER A 75 -6.82 -4.50 -20.78
C SER A 75 -6.30 -5.93 -20.52
N GLN A 76 -5.15 -6.05 -19.87
CA GLN A 76 -4.47 -7.31 -19.62
C GLN A 76 -5.11 -8.19 -18.53
N PRO A 77 -4.89 -9.52 -18.57
CA PRO A 77 -5.50 -10.47 -17.64
C PRO A 77 -5.22 -10.22 -16.14
N TRP A 78 -4.11 -9.57 -15.78
CA TRP A 78 -3.83 -9.24 -14.37
C TRP A 78 -4.71 -8.10 -13.85
N ALA A 79 -5.17 -7.19 -14.72
CA ALA A 79 -5.82 -5.92 -14.35
C ALA A 79 -7.32 -6.06 -14.05
N LEU A 80 -7.75 -7.24 -13.59
CA LEU A 80 -9.14 -7.48 -13.24
C LEU A 80 -9.55 -6.63 -12.05
N LYS A 81 -10.73 -5.99 -12.17
CA LYS A 81 -11.37 -5.33 -11.03
C LYS A 81 -11.59 -6.34 -9.91
N GLU A 82 -11.69 -5.80 -8.69
CA GLU A 82 -11.89 -6.60 -7.50
C GLU A 82 -13.12 -7.50 -7.63
N GLN A 83 -12.90 -8.81 -7.55
CA GLN A 83 -13.92 -9.84 -7.73
C GLN A 83 -13.80 -10.89 -6.65
N THR A 84 -14.91 -11.56 -6.35
CA THR A 84 -14.98 -12.67 -5.40
C THR A 84 -15.01 -13.99 -6.15
N TYR A 85 -14.04 -14.86 -5.87
CA TYR A 85 -13.96 -16.21 -6.43
C TYR A 85 -14.27 -17.25 -5.35
N PRO A 86 -15.11 -18.25 -5.64
CA PRO A 86 -15.40 -19.33 -4.71
C PRO A 86 -14.19 -20.27 -4.56
N LEU A 87 -14.01 -20.79 -3.35
CA LEU A 87 -13.06 -21.85 -2.99
C LEU A 87 -13.85 -22.98 -2.32
N ASP A 88 -13.28 -24.18 -2.23
CA ASP A 88 -13.99 -25.36 -1.69
C ASP A 88 -14.59 -25.12 -0.28
N TYR A 89 -13.90 -24.36 0.56
CA TYR A 89 -14.31 -24.06 1.94
C TYR A 89 -14.41 -22.55 2.23
N GLY A 90 -14.57 -21.73 1.20
CA GLY A 90 -14.48 -20.30 1.38
C GLY A 90 -14.57 -19.48 0.10
N GLN A 91 -14.02 -18.28 0.17
CA GLN A 91 -13.94 -17.38 -0.96
C GLN A 91 -12.69 -16.50 -0.87
N VAL A 92 -12.18 -16.08 -2.01
CA VAL A 92 -11.16 -15.03 -2.10
C VAL A 92 -11.74 -13.82 -2.78
N ARG A 93 -11.45 -12.64 -2.24
CA ARG A 93 -11.71 -11.35 -2.86
C ARG A 93 -10.40 -10.60 -2.98
N GLY A 94 -10.08 -10.04 -4.14
CA GLY A 94 -8.84 -9.30 -4.28
C GLY A 94 -8.65 -8.69 -5.66
N LYS A 95 -7.56 -7.95 -5.80
CA LYS A 95 -7.14 -7.28 -7.04
C LYS A 95 -5.61 -7.21 -7.12
N ILE A 96 -5.10 -7.07 -8.33
CA ILE A 96 -3.70 -6.76 -8.59
C ILE A 96 -3.63 -5.30 -9.03
N ARG A 97 -2.61 -4.58 -8.58
CA ARG A 97 -2.33 -3.20 -8.98
C ARG A 97 -0.92 -3.12 -9.51
N ASP A 98 -0.75 -2.33 -10.57
CA ASP A 98 0.58 -1.91 -11.02
C ASP A 98 1.14 -0.92 -9.99
N MET A 99 2.31 -1.24 -9.43
CA MET A 99 2.98 -0.43 -8.43
C MET A 99 3.96 0.58 -9.05
N GLN A 100 4.01 0.69 -10.38
CA GLN A 100 4.62 1.80 -11.10
C GLN A 100 3.59 2.85 -11.54
N ALA A 101 2.33 2.74 -11.10
CA ALA A 101 1.30 3.77 -11.27
C ALA A 101 1.27 4.78 -10.09
N CYS A 102 2.42 5.13 -9.52
CA CYS A 102 2.56 6.02 -8.36
C CYS A 102 3.93 6.72 -8.37
N PHE A 103 4.07 7.79 -7.59
CA PHE A 103 5.35 8.44 -7.31
C PHE A 103 6.16 7.57 -6.35
N ASN A 104 7.32 7.07 -6.79
CA ASN A 104 8.20 6.29 -5.94
C ASN A 104 9.04 7.22 -5.04
N LEU A 105 8.72 7.30 -3.75
CA LEU A 105 9.43 8.13 -2.76
C LEU A 105 10.93 7.82 -2.71
N ASN A 106 11.30 6.54 -2.89
CA ASN A 106 12.69 6.10 -2.87
C ASN A 106 13.51 6.64 -4.06
N ALA A 107 12.88 7.24 -5.07
CA ALA A 107 13.59 7.92 -6.15
C ALA A 107 14.29 9.21 -5.68
N LEU A 108 13.88 9.77 -4.54
CA LEU A 108 14.57 10.91 -3.93
C LEU A 108 15.97 10.55 -3.44
N ALA A 109 16.23 9.29 -3.08
CA ALA A 109 17.57 8.81 -2.70
C ALA A 109 18.63 9.00 -3.81
N GLY A 110 18.18 9.02 -5.07
CA GLY A 110 19.04 9.20 -6.24
C GLY A 110 19.25 10.67 -6.63
N VAL A 111 18.58 11.60 -5.95
CA VAL A 111 18.67 13.04 -6.25
C VAL A 111 20.02 13.56 -5.78
N LYS A 112 20.75 14.19 -6.70
CA LYS A 112 22.02 14.86 -6.38
C LYS A 112 21.76 16.34 -6.22
N LEU A 113 21.97 16.85 -5.02
CA LEU A 113 21.96 18.28 -4.74
C LEU A 113 23.28 18.88 -5.19
N THR A 114 23.21 19.82 -6.14
CA THR A 114 24.36 20.64 -6.52
C THR A 114 24.52 21.78 -5.53
N PRO A 115 25.68 21.89 -4.84
CA PRO A 115 25.98 23.05 -4.00
C PRO A 115 25.76 24.34 -4.79
N ASP A 116 25.16 25.35 -4.15
CA ASP A 116 24.89 26.68 -4.71
C ASP A 116 23.87 26.77 -5.86
N SER A 117 23.18 25.68 -6.20
CA SER A 117 22.07 25.76 -7.16
C SER A 117 20.83 26.35 -6.49
N VAL A 118 20.33 27.45 -7.07
CA VAL A 118 19.03 28.04 -6.71
C VAL A 118 17.86 27.19 -7.25
N LYS A 119 18.12 26.31 -8.23
CA LYS A 119 17.07 25.49 -8.83
C LYS A 119 16.87 24.20 -8.04
N LYS A 120 15.64 24.02 -7.55
CA LYS A 120 15.19 22.78 -6.90
C LYS A 120 15.20 21.61 -7.90
N PRO A 121 15.71 20.42 -7.53
CA PRO A 121 15.64 19.22 -8.36
C PRO A 121 14.23 18.87 -8.81
N TYR A 122 14.10 18.32 -10.02
CA TYR A 122 12.81 18.03 -10.63
C TYR A 122 11.91 17.15 -9.75
N LEU A 123 12.42 16.05 -9.20
CA LEU A 123 11.61 15.14 -8.36
C LEU A 123 11.01 15.82 -7.11
N LEU A 124 11.77 16.73 -6.49
CA LEU A 124 11.25 17.52 -5.37
C LEU A 124 10.15 18.49 -5.81
N THR A 125 10.31 19.13 -6.98
CA THR A 125 9.27 20.00 -7.53
C THR A 125 7.99 19.23 -7.88
N VAL A 126 8.11 17.98 -8.33
CA VAL A 126 6.96 17.12 -8.61
C VAL A 126 6.26 16.71 -7.31
N LEU A 127 6.99 16.29 -6.28
CA LEU A 127 6.39 15.94 -4.99
C LEU A 127 5.69 17.15 -4.36
N GLN A 128 6.32 18.31 -4.37
CA GLN A 128 5.71 19.55 -3.90
C GLN A 128 4.44 19.91 -4.69
N ALA A 129 4.50 19.93 -6.02
CA ALA A 129 3.35 20.24 -6.87
C ALA A 129 2.20 19.23 -6.71
N LEU A 130 2.51 17.95 -6.46
CA LEU A 130 1.52 16.94 -6.13
C LEU A 130 0.81 17.28 -4.82
N LEU A 131 1.56 17.60 -3.76
CA LEU A 131 0.99 17.93 -2.46
C LEU A 131 0.13 19.20 -2.53
N GLU A 132 0.60 20.23 -3.23
CA GLU A 132 -0.17 21.46 -3.48
C GLU A 132 -1.46 21.14 -4.26
N GLY A 133 -1.39 20.28 -5.28
CA GLY A 133 -2.55 19.78 -6.02
C GLY A 133 -3.52 18.93 -5.19
N LEU A 134 -3.08 18.43 -4.03
CA LEU A 134 -3.88 17.73 -3.03
C LEU A 134 -4.32 18.66 -1.89
N GLU A 135 -4.27 19.97 -2.10
CA GLU A 135 -4.68 21.00 -1.13
C GLU A 135 -3.86 20.95 0.17
N VAL A 136 -2.60 20.54 0.09
CA VAL A 136 -1.61 20.78 1.15
C VAL A 136 -1.08 22.20 0.95
N GLU A 137 -0.97 22.94 2.06
CA GLU A 137 -0.46 24.32 2.03
C GLU A 137 0.98 24.35 1.46
N SER A 138 1.32 25.37 0.68
CA SER A 138 2.55 25.39 -0.14
C SER A 138 3.82 25.31 0.71
N TYR A 139 3.88 26.02 1.84
CA TYR A 139 5.00 25.90 2.77
C TYR A 139 5.09 24.49 3.37
N GLN A 140 3.97 23.92 3.82
CA GLN A 140 3.94 22.52 4.28
C GLN A 140 4.38 21.53 3.19
N ALA A 141 3.94 21.70 1.95
CA ALA A 141 4.32 20.86 0.83
C ALA A 141 5.83 20.91 0.55
N GLU A 142 6.42 22.10 0.66
CA GLU A 142 7.86 22.31 0.50
C GLU A 142 8.66 21.63 1.61
N VAL A 143 8.26 21.82 2.88
CA VAL A 143 8.88 21.15 4.04
C VAL A 143 8.81 19.65 3.88
N ILE A 144 7.65 19.09 3.53
CA ILE A 144 7.50 17.65 3.35
C ILE A 144 8.43 17.14 2.24
N ALA A 145 8.50 17.83 1.09
CA ALA A 145 9.34 17.40 -0.01
C ALA A 145 10.82 17.39 0.38
N ASP A 146 11.31 18.46 0.99
CA ASP A 146 12.68 18.61 1.47
C ASP A 146 13.01 17.54 2.51
N SER A 147 12.22 17.44 3.58
CA SER A 147 12.44 16.47 4.66
C SER A 147 12.27 15.03 4.21
N THR A 148 11.52 14.75 3.13
CA THR A 148 11.46 13.39 2.56
C THR A 148 12.76 13.01 1.87
N LEU A 149 13.45 13.96 1.23
CA LEU A 149 14.77 13.68 0.63
C LEU A 149 15.78 13.39 1.72
N GLU A 150 15.93 14.30 2.69
CA GLU A 150 16.90 14.14 3.79
C GLU A 150 16.65 12.82 4.56
N PHE A 151 15.40 12.51 4.86
CA PHE A 151 15.05 11.27 5.57
C PHE A 151 15.45 9.96 4.85
N ILE A 152 15.64 9.99 3.53
CA ILE A 152 15.89 8.81 2.67
C ILE A 152 17.31 8.79 2.11
N ASP A 153 17.96 9.94 2.01
CA ASP A 153 19.32 10.03 1.50
C ASP A 153 20.31 9.33 2.46
N LYS A 154 21.61 9.27 2.14
CA LYS A 154 22.53 8.41 2.92
C LYS A 154 23.37 9.18 3.94
N ASP A 155 23.26 10.50 3.98
CA ASP A 155 24.10 11.32 4.81
C ASP A 155 23.26 12.05 5.87
N ASP A 156 23.88 12.34 7.02
CA ASP A 156 23.21 13.03 8.14
C ASP A 156 23.43 14.55 8.02
N SER A 157 23.30 15.09 6.80
CA SER A 157 23.55 16.51 6.56
C SER A 157 22.36 17.19 5.90
N VAL A 158 21.84 18.21 6.57
CA VAL A 158 20.77 19.04 6.00
C VAL A 158 21.33 19.87 4.84
N ARG A 159 20.81 19.64 3.63
CA ARG A 159 21.25 20.25 2.36
C ARG A 159 20.15 20.99 1.63
N THR A 160 18.91 20.81 2.04
CA THR A 160 17.72 21.51 1.56
C THR A 160 17.35 22.68 2.48
N ALA A 161 16.41 23.53 2.05
CA ALA A 161 16.08 24.75 2.77
C ALA A 161 15.27 24.49 4.04
N TYR A 162 14.41 23.47 3.99
CA TYR A 162 13.49 23.12 5.09
C TYR A 162 13.61 21.69 5.58
N GLY A 163 14.55 20.91 5.03
CA GLY A 163 14.79 19.54 5.44
C GLY A 163 15.35 19.43 6.85
N VAL A 164 15.24 18.22 7.40
CA VAL A 164 15.68 17.91 8.76
C VAL A 164 16.27 16.51 8.82
N GLU A 165 17.20 16.32 9.74
CA GLU A 165 17.92 15.07 10.00
C GLU A 165 17.74 14.61 11.45
N ASP A 166 18.60 13.72 11.92
CA ASP A 166 18.55 13.05 13.22
C ASP A 166 18.24 14.00 14.38
N SER A 167 18.91 15.15 14.45
CA SER A 167 18.70 16.12 15.54
C SER A 167 17.23 16.54 15.71
N TYR A 168 16.45 16.58 14.62
CA TYR A 168 15.02 16.86 14.68
C TYR A 168 14.23 15.62 15.14
N TYR A 169 14.50 14.45 14.55
CA TYR A 169 13.78 13.22 14.85
C TYR A 169 14.03 12.72 16.29
N GLU A 170 15.23 12.93 16.82
CA GLU A 170 15.59 12.61 18.21
C GLU A 170 14.86 13.51 19.22
N SER A 171 14.44 14.71 18.80
CA SER A 171 13.67 15.63 19.64
C SER A 171 12.17 15.27 19.73
N MET A 172 11.70 14.36 18.88
CA MET A 172 10.29 13.94 18.85
C MET A 172 9.94 12.93 19.95
N ILE A 173 8.64 12.68 20.11
CA ILE A 173 8.12 11.70 21.07
C ILE A 173 7.19 10.72 20.32
N PRO A 174 7.54 9.42 20.25
CA PRO A 174 8.83 8.84 20.65
C PRO A 174 9.98 9.39 19.81
N ALA A 175 11.21 9.37 20.35
CA ALA A 175 12.42 9.74 19.62
C ALA A 175 12.82 8.63 18.65
N TYR A 176 13.32 9.01 17.47
CA TYR A 176 13.85 8.11 16.44
C TYR A 176 14.85 8.88 15.57
N MET A 177 15.42 8.22 14.58
CA MET A 177 16.42 8.77 13.64
C MET A 177 15.83 8.85 12.24
N ALA A 178 16.47 9.62 11.36
CA ALA A 178 16.25 9.51 9.94
C ALA A 178 16.50 8.06 9.47
N ALA A 179 15.88 7.65 8.36
CA ALA A 179 16.03 6.27 7.90
C ALA A 179 17.42 6.02 7.27
N ASP A 180 17.99 7.05 6.66
CA ASP A 180 19.23 7.07 5.87
C ASP A 180 19.31 5.96 4.82
N THR A 181 18.14 5.54 4.34
CA THR A 181 17.95 4.42 3.43
C THR A 181 16.57 4.51 2.79
N TRP A 182 16.37 3.67 1.77
CA TRP A 182 15.06 3.49 1.15
C TRP A 182 14.00 3.08 2.17
N LEU A 183 12.83 3.72 2.07
CA LEU A 183 11.62 3.31 2.76
C LEU A 183 11.29 1.88 2.35
N ALA A 184 11.11 1.01 3.33
CA ALA A 184 10.71 -0.37 3.14
C ALA A 184 9.19 -0.48 2.90
N ASP A 185 8.38 0.50 3.32
CA ASP A 185 6.98 0.67 2.93
C ASP A 185 6.55 2.15 2.89
N ALA A 186 5.54 2.46 2.08
CA ALA A 186 4.99 3.82 2.01
C ALA A 186 4.44 4.31 3.37
N SER A 187 4.08 3.41 4.29
CA SER A 187 3.65 3.82 5.64
C SER A 187 4.74 4.54 6.44
N GLU A 188 6.03 4.28 6.17
CA GLU A 188 7.14 4.93 6.87
C GLU A 188 7.23 6.41 6.57
N TRP A 189 6.72 6.84 5.42
CA TRP A 189 6.62 8.26 5.08
C TRP A 189 5.80 9.07 6.10
N ARG A 190 4.94 8.42 6.89
CA ARG A 190 4.22 9.06 8.01
C ARG A 190 5.13 9.60 9.11
N ALA A 191 6.36 9.08 9.22
CA ALA A 191 7.36 9.54 10.16
C ALA A 191 8.10 10.80 9.67
N VAL A 192 8.05 11.10 8.37
CA VAL A 192 8.70 12.32 7.84
C VAL A 192 8.03 13.56 8.41
N GLN A 193 8.84 14.58 8.67
CA GLN A 193 8.41 15.87 9.17
C GLN A 193 7.18 16.40 8.40
N GLN A 194 6.17 16.84 9.16
CA GLN A 194 4.91 17.40 8.65
C GLN A 194 4.04 16.49 7.77
N VAL A 195 4.39 15.21 7.58
CA VAL A 195 3.48 14.23 6.98
C VAL A 195 2.42 13.83 8.01
N GLY A 196 1.44 14.71 8.23
CA GLY A 196 0.33 14.50 9.15
C GLY A 196 -0.64 13.42 8.68
N GLY A 197 -1.60 13.05 9.55
CA GLY A 197 -2.62 12.05 9.20
C GLY A 197 -3.50 12.45 8.00
N GLU A 198 -3.84 13.74 7.90
CA GLU A 198 -4.61 14.27 6.77
C GLU A 198 -3.79 14.20 5.47
N THR A 199 -2.57 14.73 5.47
CA THR A 199 -1.66 14.69 4.31
C THR A 199 -1.42 13.26 3.85
N MET A 200 -1.14 12.36 4.78
CA MET A 200 -0.95 10.94 4.49
C MET A 200 -2.18 10.32 3.82
N ASN A 201 -3.39 10.59 4.33
CA ASN A 201 -4.62 10.06 3.73
C ASN A 201 -4.85 10.58 2.31
N LYS A 202 -4.55 11.87 2.05
CA LYS A 202 -4.69 12.47 0.72
C LYS A 202 -3.64 11.94 -0.27
N ALA A 203 -2.39 11.79 0.17
CA ALA A 203 -1.26 11.47 -0.71
C ALA A 203 -0.98 9.95 -0.86
N LEU A 204 -1.38 9.10 0.08
CA LEU A 204 -1.14 7.65 0.03
C LEU A 204 -1.61 6.97 -1.28
N PRO A 205 -2.73 7.37 -1.92
CA PRO A 205 -3.10 6.81 -3.23
C PRO A 205 -2.09 7.09 -4.35
N TYR A 206 -1.28 8.15 -4.23
CA TYR A 206 -0.42 8.67 -5.29
C TYR A 206 1.06 8.29 -5.11
N VAL A 207 1.45 7.87 -3.91
CA VAL A 207 2.86 7.57 -3.57
C VAL A 207 3.07 6.09 -3.27
N CYS A 208 4.31 5.64 -3.45
CA CYS A 208 4.76 4.30 -3.13
C CYS A 208 6.22 4.28 -2.70
N ALA A 209 6.64 3.16 -2.11
CA ALA A 209 8.03 2.88 -1.76
C ALA A 209 8.44 1.57 -2.43
N LEU A 210 9.06 1.67 -3.61
CA LEU A 210 9.62 0.54 -4.35
C LEU A 210 11.11 0.39 -4.03
N PRO A 211 11.67 -0.83 -4.04
CA PRO A 211 13.09 -1.07 -3.75
C PRO A 211 13.98 -0.70 -4.95
N THR A 212 13.89 0.56 -5.39
CA THR A 212 14.64 1.15 -6.49
C THR A 212 14.66 2.67 -6.32
N ASP A 213 15.74 3.31 -6.73
CA ASP A 213 15.87 4.78 -6.85
C ASP A 213 15.41 5.31 -8.22
N GLN A 214 15.03 4.41 -9.14
CA GLN A 214 14.44 4.78 -10.41
C GLN A 214 12.93 4.96 -10.24
N TRP A 215 12.43 6.14 -10.63
CA TRP A 215 11.00 6.36 -10.82
C TRP A 215 10.64 6.28 -12.30
N ARG A 216 9.66 5.42 -12.61
CA ARG A 216 9.14 5.19 -13.95
C ARG A 216 7.63 5.05 -13.88
N LEU A 217 6.91 6.16 -14.01
CA LEU A 217 5.45 6.21 -13.96
C LEU A 217 4.85 5.54 -15.19
N ASN A 218 4.15 4.42 -15.00
CA ASN A 218 3.43 3.76 -16.07
C ASN A 218 2.12 4.52 -16.39
N VAL A 219 2.11 5.24 -17.51
CA VAL A 219 0.94 6.02 -17.92
C VAL A 219 -0.23 5.15 -18.33
N ASN A 220 0.00 3.89 -18.73
CA ASN A 220 -1.05 2.98 -19.18
C ASN A 220 -1.88 2.38 -18.04
N THR A 221 -1.42 2.51 -16.80
CA THR A 221 -2.08 1.93 -15.60
C THR A 221 -2.45 2.97 -14.55
N LEU A 222 -1.98 4.22 -14.68
CA LEU A 222 -2.35 5.32 -13.79
C LEU A 222 -3.88 5.55 -13.80
N PRO A 223 -4.60 5.41 -12.68
CA PRO A 223 -6.04 5.67 -12.62
C PRO A 223 -6.35 7.14 -12.92
N ALA A 224 -7.51 7.42 -13.53
CA ALA A 224 -7.94 8.80 -13.81
C ALA A 224 -8.13 9.62 -12.54
N GLU A 225 -8.50 8.97 -11.43
CA GLU A 225 -8.61 9.58 -10.10
C GLU A 225 -7.24 10.02 -9.55
N GLN A 226 -6.14 9.53 -10.12
CA GLN A 226 -4.77 9.88 -9.73
C GLN A 226 -4.14 10.94 -10.65
N ALA A 227 -4.95 11.66 -11.43
CA ALA A 227 -4.51 12.67 -12.38
C ALA A 227 -3.64 13.78 -11.79
N ALA A 228 -3.78 14.09 -10.49
CA ALA A 228 -2.95 15.09 -9.81
C ALA A 228 -1.44 14.76 -9.87
N LEU A 229 -1.06 13.47 -9.85
CA LEU A 229 0.33 13.08 -10.02
C LEU A 229 0.84 13.40 -11.44
N LEU A 230 0.02 13.14 -12.44
CA LEU A 230 0.39 13.47 -13.82
C LEU A 230 0.46 14.98 -14.03
N ALA A 231 -0.48 15.74 -13.47
CA ALA A 231 -0.45 17.19 -13.49
C ALA A 231 0.83 17.74 -12.82
N ALA A 232 1.22 17.19 -11.67
CA ALA A 232 2.43 17.59 -10.97
C ALA A 232 3.71 17.38 -11.80
N MET A 233 3.79 16.32 -12.61
CA MET A 233 4.92 16.09 -13.52
C MET A 233 5.09 17.18 -14.59
N PHE A 234 3.99 17.79 -15.00
CA PHE A 234 3.94 18.83 -16.04
C PHE A 234 3.56 20.20 -15.48
N SER A 235 3.75 20.39 -14.17
CA SER A 235 3.48 21.66 -13.49
C SER A 235 4.40 22.77 -14.04
N PRO A 236 3.90 24.02 -14.19
CA PRO A 236 2.55 24.50 -13.85
C PRO A 236 1.56 24.44 -15.02
N THR A 237 1.90 23.77 -16.12
CA THR A 237 1.19 23.94 -17.40
C THR A 237 -0.01 23.00 -17.57
N LEU A 238 0.04 21.79 -17.00
CA LEU A 238 -1.06 20.82 -17.08
C LEU A 238 -1.95 20.90 -15.83
N SER A 239 -3.24 21.21 -15.99
CA SER A 239 -4.19 21.18 -14.88
C SER A 239 -4.60 19.74 -14.49
N PRO A 240 -5.00 19.48 -13.23
CA PRO A 240 -5.53 18.18 -12.81
C PRO A 240 -6.72 17.69 -13.65
N GLU A 241 -7.62 18.58 -14.07
CA GLU A 241 -8.79 18.25 -14.90
C GLU A 241 -8.40 17.86 -16.32
N SER A 242 -7.40 18.56 -16.89
CA SER A 242 -6.87 18.25 -18.22
C SER A 242 -6.12 16.92 -18.19
N ALA A 243 -5.33 16.67 -17.14
CA ALA A 243 -4.68 15.39 -16.90
C ALA A 243 -5.71 14.26 -16.72
N LYS A 244 -6.82 14.51 -16.00
CA LYS A 244 -7.88 13.52 -15.83
C LYS A 244 -8.53 13.16 -17.16
N THR A 245 -8.89 14.17 -17.96
CA THR A 245 -9.47 13.98 -19.30
C THR A 245 -8.52 13.19 -20.21
N LEU A 246 -7.22 13.46 -20.13
CA LEU A 246 -6.18 12.72 -20.86
C LEU A 246 -6.14 11.23 -20.46
N LEU A 247 -6.24 10.93 -19.15
CA LEU A 247 -6.25 9.55 -18.66
C LEU A 247 -7.56 8.81 -18.98
N GLU A 248 -8.71 9.50 -18.95
CA GLU A 248 -10.00 8.94 -19.37
C GLU A 248 -10.05 8.67 -20.89
N GLY A 249 -9.32 9.47 -21.68
CA GLY A 249 -9.13 9.27 -23.12
C GLY A 249 -8.08 8.23 -23.50
N ARG A 250 -7.54 7.47 -22.53
CA ARG A 250 -6.54 6.42 -22.80
C ARG A 250 -7.10 5.36 -23.78
N PRO A 251 -6.33 4.94 -24.80
CA PRO A 251 -6.73 3.84 -25.66
C PRO A 251 -6.96 2.55 -24.87
N PHE A 252 -7.77 1.62 -25.39
CA PHE A 252 -8.10 0.37 -24.70
C PHE A 252 -6.84 -0.43 -24.31
N ASP A 253 -5.86 -0.55 -25.21
CA ASP A 253 -4.58 -1.22 -24.97
C ASP A 253 -3.48 -0.26 -24.47
N GLY A 254 -3.86 0.95 -24.07
CA GLY A 254 -2.92 2.01 -23.70
C GLY A 254 -2.16 2.62 -24.88
N TRP A 255 -1.24 3.52 -24.57
CA TRP A 255 -0.28 4.07 -25.51
C TRP A 255 0.84 3.06 -25.78
N ALA A 256 1.27 2.93 -27.04
CA ALA A 256 2.33 2.00 -27.43
C ALA A 256 3.73 2.47 -27.00
N SER A 257 3.92 3.78 -26.85
CA SER A 257 5.17 4.37 -26.39
C SER A 257 4.94 5.64 -25.56
N VAL A 258 5.97 6.06 -24.83
CA VAL A 258 5.96 7.36 -24.12
C VAL A 258 5.83 8.52 -25.11
N ASP A 259 6.38 8.39 -26.33
CA ASP A 259 6.27 9.41 -27.36
C ASP A 259 4.82 9.57 -27.86
N ASP A 260 4.07 8.48 -28.02
CA ASP A 260 2.65 8.52 -28.38
C ASP A 260 1.79 9.18 -27.29
N PHE A 261 2.18 8.98 -26.03
CA PHE A 261 1.57 9.67 -24.89
C PHE A 261 1.90 11.18 -24.89
N LEU A 262 3.17 11.55 -25.11
CA LEU A 262 3.59 12.96 -25.14
C LEU A 262 3.06 13.73 -26.36
N ALA A 263 2.66 13.03 -27.42
CA ALA A 263 2.05 13.60 -28.61
C ALA A 263 0.56 14.00 -28.43
N GLN A 264 -0.06 13.67 -27.30
CA GLN A 264 -1.46 13.99 -27.02
C GLN A 264 -1.68 15.51 -26.97
N SER A 265 -2.81 15.98 -27.49
CA SER A 265 -3.13 17.42 -27.59
C SER A 265 -3.14 18.15 -26.25
N ALA A 266 -3.46 17.46 -25.16
CA ALA A 266 -3.39 18.00 -23.80
C ALA A 266 -1.96 18.42 -23.39
N LEU A 267 -0.93 17.87 -24.04
CA LEU A 267 0.48 18.09 -23.71
C LEU A 267 1.19 19.00 -24.73
N THR A 268 0.54 19.42 -25.82
CA THR A 268 1.20 20.26 -26.85
C THR A 268 1.53 21.67 -26.35
N GLY A 269 0.78 22.17 -25.37
CA GLY A 269 1.02 23.48 -24.75
C GLY A 269 2.10 23.48 -23.67
N VAL A 270 2.60 22.30 -23.29
CA VAL A 270 3.66 22.16 -22.27
C VAL A 270 5.01 22.49 -22.87
N ASP A 271 5.81 23.28 -22.15
CA ASP A 271 7.16 23.65 -22.57
C ASP A 271 8.02 22.41 -22.88
N ASN A 272 8.85 22.51 -23.93
CA ASN A 272 9.70 21.39 -24.36
C ASN A 272 10.66 20.91 -23.26
N ALA A 273 11.22 21.82 -22.46
CA ALA A 273 12.14 21.43 -21.40
C ALA A 273 11.43 20.62 -20.31
N VAL A 274 10.18 20.98 -19.98
CA VAL A 274 9.36 20.24 -19.01
C VAL A 274 9.00 18.85 -19.58
N ARG A 275 8.63 18.77 -20.86
CA ARG A 275 8.34 17.49 -21.52
C ARG A 275 9.53 16.55 -21.56
N GLU A 276 10.71 17.06 -21.92
CA GLU A 276 11.94 16.25 -21.95
C GLU A 276 12.38 15.82 -20.55
N GLU A 277 12.17 16.64 -19.52
CA GLU A 277 12.45 16.25 -18.14
C GLU A 277 11.48 15.16 -17.67
N ALA A 278 10.16 15.36 -17.87
CA ALA A 278 9.13 14.39 -17.51
C ALA A 278 9.33 13.06 -18.24
N LYS A 279 9.71 13.09 -19.52
CA LYS A 279 9.95 11.90 -20.36
C LYS A 279 10.93 10.90 -19.73
N LYS A 280 11.93 11.37 -18.96
CA LYS A 280 12.91 10.52 -18.27
C LYS A 280 12.28 9.62 -17.20
N TYR A 281 11.11 10.00 -16.69
CA TYR A 281 10.41 9.35 -15.59
C TYR A 281 9.09 8.69 -16.03
N LEU A 282 8.75 8.72 -17.31
CA LEU A 282 7.55 8.08 -17.85
C LEU A 282 7.86 6.69 -18.43
N SER A 283 6.88 5.80 -18.38
CA SER A 283 6.93 4.45 -18.92
C SER A 283 5.57 4.04 -19.47
N VAL A 284 5.56 3.02 -20.32
CA VAL A 284 4.35 2.31 -20.79
C VAL A 284 4.33 0.84 -20.35
N ASP A 285 5.26 0.48 -19.46
CA ASP A 285 5.54 -0.87 -18.97
C ASP A 285 5.87 -0.83 -17.47
N SER A 286 5.81 -1.99 -16.80
CA SER A 286 6.03 -2.14 -15.36
C SER A 286 6.72 -3.45 -14.98
N HIS A 287 7.54 -3.36 -13.94
CA HIS A 287 8.25 -4.46 -13.30
C HIS A 287 7.67 -4.80 -11.92
N TYR A 288 6.82 -3.95 -11.34
CA TYR A 288 6.33 -4.08 -9.97
C TYR A 288 4.81 -4.14 -9.91
N PHE A 289 4.28 -5.14 -9.22
CA PHE A 289 2.84 -5.33 -9.03
C PHE A 289 2.55 -5.67 -7.58
N GLU A 290 1.39 -5.27 -7.07
CA GLU A 290 0.92 -5.70 -5.75
C GLU A 290 -0.41 -6.43 -5.87
N LEU A 291 -0.46 -7.65 -5.33
CA LEU A 291 -1.71 -8.33 -5.02
C LEU A 291 -2.19 -7.85 -3.66
N ASP A 292 -3.44 -7.41 -3.57
CA ASP A 292 -4.16 -7.20 -2.31
C ASP A 292 -5.36 -8.15 -2.31
N ALA A 293 -5.31 -9.18 -1.47
CA ALA A 293 -6.32 -10.23 -1.42
C ALA A 293 -6.72 -10.55 0.02
N GLN A 294 -8.01 -10.80 0.20
CA GLN A 294 -8.61 -11.31 1.42
C GLN A 294 -9.23 -12.67 1.15
N VAL A 295 -8.75 -13.68 1.87
CA VAL A 295 -9.30 -15.04 1.88
C VAL A 295 -10.15 -15.22 3.13
N LEU A 296 -11.36 -15.73 2.94
CA LEU A 296 -12.29 -16.11 4.00
C LEU A 296 -12.49 -17.62 3.94
N VAL A 297 -12.21 -18.33 5.02
CA VAL A 297 -12.53 -19.76 5.22
C VAL A 297 -13.41 -19.86 6.45
N ASP A 298 -14.68 -20.21 6.24
CA ASP A 298 -15.73 -20.12 7.26
C ASP A 298 -15.74 -18.72 7.91
N THR A 299 -15.30 -18.59 9.17
CA THR A 299 -15.20 -17.33 9.92
C THR A 299 -13.78 -16.74 9.98
N SER A 300 -12.78 -17.47 9.49
CA SER A 300 -11.37 -17.08 9.57
C SER A 300 -10.96 -16.27 8.34
N ARG A 301 -10.36 -15.10 8.57
CA ARG A 301 -9.90 -14.19 7.51
C ARG A 301 -8.39 -14.07 7.50
N VAL A 302 -7.81 -14.14 6.30
CA VAL A 302 -6.42 -13.80 6.03
C VAL A 302 -6.39 -12.76 4.92
N ARG A 303 -5.85 -11.58 5.21
CA ARG A 303 -5.50 -10.60 4.17
C ARG A 303 -4.00 -10.68 3.91
N ILE A 304 -3.64 -10.75 2.64
CA ILE A 304 -2.26 -10.74 2.15
C ILE A 304 -2.08 -9.58 1.18
N ARG A 305 -0.98 -8.84 1.35
CA ARG A 305 -0.46 -7.92 0.34
C ARG A 305 0.92 -8.40 -0.12
N SER A 306 1.01 -8.82 -1.37
CA SER A 306 2.25 -9.38 -1.94
C SER A 306 2.78 -8.48 -3.04
N LEU A 307 3.99 -7.96 -2.87
CA LEU A 307 4.71 -7.20 -3.89
C LEU A 307 5.50 -8.17 -4.77
N PHE A 308 5.22 -8.14 -6.06
CA PHE A 308 5.92 -8.87 -7.10
C PHE A 308 6.92 -7.98 -7.81
N TYR A 309 8.03 -8.57 -8.23
CA TYR A 309 9.04 -7.95 -9.08
C TYR A 309 9.46 -8.91 -10.20
N SER A 310 9.63 -8.37 -11.40
CA SER A 310 10.12 -9.08 -12.58
C SER A 310 11.24 -8.27 -13.24
N ASN A 311 12.48 -8.72 -13.09
CA ASN A 311 13.63 -8.05 -13.70
C ASN A 311 13.68 -8.24 -15.23
N ASP A 312 13.36 -9.44 -15.69
CA ASP A 312 13.49 -9.86 -17.09
C ASP A 312 12.20 -9.67 -17.92
N LYS A 313 11.13 -9.18 -17.29
CA LYS A 313 9.79 -9.12 -17.87
C LYS A 313 9.32 -10.47 -18.40
N LYS A 314 9.63 -11.54 -17.67
CA LYS A 314 9.18 -12.90 -17.99
C LYS A 314 8.82 -13.68 -16.75
N THR A 315 9.61 -13.52 -15.69
CA THR A 315 9.46 -14.28 -14.44
C THR A 315 9.16 -13.33 -13.29
N ALA A 316 7.95 -13.40 -12.74
CA ALA A 316 7.58 -12.63 -11.57
C ALA A 316 7.99 -13.35 -10.27
N THR A 317 8.52 -12.60 -9.31
CA THR A 317 8.97 -13.11 -8.01
C THR A 317 8.39 -12.28 -6.89
N VAL A 318 8.03 -12.93 -5.77
CA VAL A 318 7.47 -12.23 -4.62
C VAL A 318 8.63 -11.75 -3.76
N ILE A 319 8.76 -10.43 -3.63
CA ILE A 319 9.85 -9.79 -2.90
C ILE A 319 9.43 -9.30 -1.52
N ARG A 320 8.13 -9.16 -1.27
CA ARG A 320 7.59 -8.75 0.04
C ARG A 320 6.19 -9.32 0.23
N ARG A 321 5.91 -9.82 1.44
CA ARG A 321 4.56 -10.21 1.88
C ARG A 321 4.21 -9.46 3.15
N ARG A 322 2.99 -8.94 3.21
CA ARG A 322 2.42 -8.35 4.42
C ARG A 322 1.12 -9.07 4.75
N PHE A 323 0.98 -9.46 6.00
CA PHE A 323 -0.24 -10.07 6.52
C PHE A 323 -0.96 -9.08 7.43
N GLY A 324 -2.29 -9.11 7.38
CA GLY A 324 -3.12 -8.26 8.24
C GLY A 324 -3.56 -6.95 7.58
N GLY A 325 -4.22 -6.12 8.39
CA GLY A 325 -5.03 -5.00 7.93
C GLY A 325 -6.43 -5.44 7.50
N ILE A 326 -7.40 -4.52 7.56
CA ILE A 326 -8.80 -4.77 7.17
C ILE A 326 -9.09 -3.88 5.95
N SER A 327 -9.71 -4.44 4.90
CA SER A 327 -10.02 -3.68 3.68
C SER A 327 -11.12 -2.63 3.88
N GLU A 328 -11.95 -2.81 4.91
CA GLU A 328 -13.00 -1.88 5.34
C GLU A 328 -12.98 -1.77 6.88
N ARG A 329 -12.72 -0.57 7.41
CA ARG A 329 -13.28 -0.22 8.72
C ARG A 329 -14.77 0.04 8.51
N VAL A 330 -15.59 -1.00 8.45
CA VAL A 330 -16.88 -0.86 9.11
C VAL A 330 -16.53 -0.91 10.59
N SER A 331 -16.40 0.26 11.20
CA SER A 331 -16.34 0.35 12.64
C SER A 331 -17.68 -0.14 13.15
N ASP A 332 -17.83 -1.44 13.42
CA ASP A 332 -18.90 -2.01 14.24
C ASP A 332 -18.73 -1.56 15.71
N ARG A 333 -18.43 -0.27 15.92
CA ARG A 333 -18.75 0.44 17.15
C ARG A 333 -20.13 1.02 16.97
N SER A 334 -21.12 0.14 16.85
CA SER A 334 -22.42 0.46 17.43
C SER A 334 -22.20 0.42 18.94
N THR A 335 -22.39 1.55 19.61
CA THR A 335 -22.45 1.64 21.07
C THR A 335 -23.85 1.32 21.59
N GLU A 336 -24.61 0.47 20.90
CA GLU A 336 -25.87 -0.07 21.42
C GLU A 336 -25.63 -1.34 22.25
#